data_AF-Q09514-F1
#
_entry.id   AF-Q09514-F1
#
_cell.length_a   1.000
_cell.length_b   1.000
_cell.length_c   1.000
_cell.angle_alpha   90.00
_cell.angle_beta   90.00
_cell.angle_gamma   90.00
#
_symmetry.space_group_name_H-M   'P 1'
#
loop_
_entity.id
_entity.type
_entity.pdbx_description
1 polymer ?
#
loop_
_entity_poly.entity_id
_entity_poly.type
_entity_poly.pdbx_seq_one_letter_code
_entity_poly.pdbx_strand_id
1 'polypeptide(L)'
;MGATLCAPKKKKTQVGASWVGNESENPFDLALNKKDRTLLRETWQRLDDPKDIVGLIFLDIVNDIEPDLKKVFGVDRAPRAAMLKMPKFGGHILRFYEFMEQLTSMLGTSENLTGAWQLVRKTGRSHVRQGFLEQNQNQMEKNYFEIVINVFIERLIPFLTGEQELPSSEGKENKKVRFAQNYTTSQITDVWKKFLNTVISQMTDSFELERAKQKSAQTTKALAPHQHIEISERKKKRVAEKQSEIENTAVSNEPKAQEQMFEDPF
;
A
#
# COMPACT_ATOMS: atom_id res chain seq x y z
N MET A 1 44.22 12.45 36.06
CA MET A 1 44.54 13.06 34.75
C MET A 1 44.15 12.08 33.66
N GLY A 2 43.35 12.51 32.68
CA GLY A 2 43.19 11.83 31.39
C GLY A 2 42.02 10.84 31.27
N ALA A 3 40.85 11.37 30.90
CA ALA A 3 39.68 10.62 30.46
C ALA A 3 39.73 10.35 28.95
N THR A 4 39.25 9.18 28.53
CA THR A 4 38.58 8.98 27.22
C THR A 4 37.59 7.84 27.33
N LEU A 5 36.36 8.18 27.73
CA LEU A 5 35.18 7.32 27.61
C LEU A 5 34.76 7.29 26.13
N CYS A 6 35.05 6.17 25.46
CA CYS A 6 34.39 5.83 24.20
C CYS A 6 32.93 5.49 24.47
N ALA A 7 32.00 6.34 24.03
CA ALA A 7 30.58 5.99 24.00
C ALA A 7 30.31 4.95 22.89
N PRO A 8 29.53 3.88 23.15
CA PRO A 8 29.26 2.85 22.16
C PRO A 8 28.26 3.35 21.10
N LYS A 9 28.65 3.24 19.82
CA LYS A 9 27.75 3.45 18.66
C LYS A 9 26.55 2.50 18.77
N LYS A 10 25.33 3.06 18.81
CA LYS A 10 24.08 2.28 18.71
C LYS A 10 24.10 1.45 17.42
N LYS A 11 24.07 0.13 17.58
CA LYS A 11 24.09 -0.85 16.49
C LYS A 11 22.70 -0.88 15.82
N LYS A 12 22.60 -0.37 14.59
CA LYS A 12 21.39 -0.49 13.75
C LYS A 12 21.06 -1.98 13.59
N THR A 13 19.94 -2.43 14.12
CA THR A 13 19.51 -3.82 14.03
C THR A 13 18.22 -3.86 13.23
N GLN A 14 18.30 -4.33 11.99
CA GLN A 14 17.13 -4.58 11.15
C GLN A 14 16.36 -5.77 11.74
N VAL A 15 15.28 -5.51 12.48
CA VAL A 15 14.42 -6.57 13.01
C VAL A 15 13.39 -6.94 11.94
N GLY A 16 13.80 -7.81 11.01
CA GLY A 16 12.93 -8.43 10.01
C GLY A 16 12.67 -7.57 8.74
N ALA A 17 11.44 -7.64 8.22
CA ALA A 17 10.98 -6.82 7.08
C ALA A 17 10.40 -5.46 7.50
N SER A 18 10.31 -5.22 8.81
CA SER A 18 9.69 -4.04 9.40
C SER A 18 10.76 -3.01 9.67
N TRP A 19 10.65 -1.85 9.03
CA TRP A 19 11.49 -0.67 9.26
C TRP A 19 10.97 0.11 10.48
N VAL A 20 10.67 -0.60 11.57
CA VAL A 20 10.30 0.03 12.84
C VAL A 20 11.61 0.38 13.56
N GLY A 21 11.81 1.64 13.94
CA GLY A 21 13.03 2.14 14.59
C GLY A 21 13.99 2.93 13.69
N ASN A 22 13.65 3.20 12.42
CA ASN A 22 14.35 4.15 11.56
C ASN A 22 13.43 5.27 11.06
N GLU A 23 12.59 5.80 11.95
CA GLU A 23 11.64 6.87 11.66
C GLU A 23 12.31 8.10 11.03
N SER A 24 13.59 8.35 11.35
CA SER A 24 14.41 9.43 10.74
C SER A 24 14.81 9.22 9.28
N GLU A 25 14.67 8.00 8.76
CA GLU A 25 14.97 7.65 7.36
C GLU A 25 13.67 7.52 6.54
N ASN A 26 12.51 7.89 7.10
CA ASN A 26 11.22 7.78 6.42
C ASN A 26 11.17 8.71 5.19
N PRO A 27 11.06 8.16 3.97
CA PRO A 27 11.14 8.96 2.75
C PRO A 27 9.96 9.92 2.60
N PHE A 28 8.81 9.66 3.24
CA PHE A 28 7.70 10.62 3.26
C PHE A 28 8.01 11.86 4.10
N ASP A 29 8.86 11.75 5.11
CA ASP A 29 9.31 12.92 5.88
C ASP A 29 10.49 13.63 5.21
N LEU A 30 11.37 12.88 4.56
CA LEU A 30 12.53 13.42 3.84
C LEU A 30 12.12 14.16 2.55
N ALA A 31 11.15 13.64 1.80
CA ALA A 31 10.75 14.19 0.50
C ALA A 31 9.66 15.27 0.61
N LEU A 32 8.83 15.23 1.66
CA LEU A 32 7.66 16.10 1.83
C LEU A 32 7.74 16.78 3.19
N ASN A 33 7.88 18.10 3.19
CA ASN A 33 7.76 18.87 4.44
C ASN A 33 6.28 18.96 4.87
N LYS A 34 6.01 19.50 6.06
CA LYS A 34 4.64 19.67 6.59
C LYS A 34 3.68 20.39 5.62
N LYS A 35 4.11 21.47 4.97
CA LYS A 35 3.26 22.21 4.01
C LYS A 35 2.96 21.37 2.77
N ASP A 36 3.94 20.60 2.28
CA ASP A 36 3.73 19.68 1.16
C ASP A 36 2.67 18.62 1.52
N ARG A 37 2.73 18.06 2.74
CA ARG A 37 1.76 17.07 3.21
C ARG A 37 0.34 17.65 3.37
N THR A 38 0.23 18.86 3.92
CA THR A 38 -1.06 19.58 3.97
C THR A 38 -1.60 19.85 2.56
N LEU A 39 -0.75 20.27 1.61
CA LEU A 39 -1.13 20.47 0.22
C LEU A 39 -1.71 19.20 -0.40
N LEU A 40 -1.06 18.04 -0.22
CA LEU A 40 -1.55 16.75 -0.74
C LEU A 40 -2.97 16.49 -0.25
N ARG A 41 -3.22 16.65 1.05
CA ARG A 41 -4.53 16.39 1.63
C ARG A 41 -5.58 17.37 1.13
N GLU A 42 -5.30 18.67 1.17
CA GLU A 42 -6.26 19.69 0.74
C GLU A 42 -6.60 19.58 -0.74
N THR A 43 -5.62 19.30 -1.60
CA THR A 43 -5.86 19.15 -3.04
C THR A 43 -6.60 17.85 -3.38
N TRP A 44 -6.35 16.76 -2.65
CA TRP A 44 -7.14 15.53 -2.76
C TRP A 44 -8.60 15.75 -2.33
N GLN A 45 -8.83 16.46 -1.21
CA GLN A 45 -10.18 16.75 -0.70
C GLN A 45 -10.98 17.74 -1.56
N ARG A 46 -10.34 18.47 -2.47
CA ARG A 46 -11.03 19.35 -3.43
C ARG A 46 -11.66 18.61 -4.60
N LEU A 47 -11.26 17.36 -4.84
CA LEU A 47 -11.81 16.57 -5.94
C LEU A 47 -13.25 16.19 -5.62
N ASP A 48 -14.16 16.50 -6.54
CA ASP A 48 -15.49 15.89 -6.57
C ASP A 48 -15.33 14.45 -7.07
N ASP A 49 -15.95 13.49 -6.36
CA ASP A 49 -15.94 12.06 -6.70
C ASP A 49 -14.56 11.46 -7.06
N PRO A 50 -13.55 11.53 -6.15
CA PRO A 50 -12.20 11.02 -6.41
C PRO A 50 -12.16 9.54 -6.83
N LYS A 51 -13.13 8.73 -6.38
CA LYS A 51 -13.27 7.32 -6.77
C LYS A 51 -13.55 7.17 -8.27
N ASP A 52 -14.34 8.07 -8.85
CA ASP A 52 -14.67 8.03 -10.28
C ASP A 52 -13.47 8.45 -11.12
N ILE A 53 -12.69 9.45 -10.68
CA ILE A 53 -11.40 9.81 -11.29
C ILE A 53 -10.45 8.61 -11.27
N VAL A 54 -10.29 7.95 -10.11
CA VAL A 54 -9.49 6.72 -9.99
C VAL A 54 -9.99 5.65 -10.97
N GLY A 55 -11.31 5.47 -11.07
CA GLY A 55 -11.93 4.52 -12.01
C GLY A 55 -11.61 4.82 -13.48
N LEU A 56 -11.71 6.09 -13.89
CA LEU A 56 -11.36 6.54 -15.25
C LEU A 56 -9.88 6.28 -15.57
N ILE A 57 -8.97 6.59 -14.64
CA ILE A 57 -7.54 6.35 -14.81
C ILE A 57 -7.24 4.86 -14.92
N PHE A 58 -7.85 4.00 -14.10
CA PHE A 58 -7.70 2.55 -14.24
C PHE A 58 -8.26 2.01 -15.54
N LEU A 59 -9.35 2.58 -16.07
CA LEU A 59 -9.87 2.21 -17.40
C LEU A 59 -8.84 2.54 -18.49
N ASP A 60 -8.19 3.70 -18.43
CA ASP A 60 -7.10 4.07 -19.35
C ASP A 60 -5.92 3.10 -19.22
N ILE A 61 -5.51 2.77 -17.98
CA ILE A 61 -4.42 1.81 -17.75
C ILE A 61 -4.68 0.49 -18.46
N VAL A 62 -5.83 -0.15 -18.21
CA VAL A 62 -6.05 -1.50 -18.74
C VAL A 62 -6.45 -1.50 -20.22
N ASN A 63 -7.01 -0.43 -20.77
CA ASN A 63 -7.42 -0.40 -22.17
C ASN A 63 -6.34 0.12 -23.11
N ASP A 64 -5.57 1.12 -22.68
CA ASP A 64 -4.78 1.95 -23.57
C ASP A 64 -3.27 1.88 -23.25
N ILE A 65 -2.88 1.57 -22.00
CA ILE A 65 -1.47 1.63 -21.56
C ILE A 65 -0.84 0.24 -21.33
N GLU A 66 -1.47 -0.60 -20.50
CA GLU A 66 -0.96 -1.91 -20.12
C GLU A 66 -2.08 -2.97 -20.19
N PRO A 67 -2.40 -3.46 -21.41
CA PRO A 67 -3.49 -4.39 -21.63
C PRO A 67 -3.28 -5.77 -21.01
N ASP A 68 -2.05 -6.14 -20.65
CA ASP A 68 -1.75 -7.39 -19.94
C ASP A 68 -2.53 -7.48 -18.61
N LEU A 69 -2.78 -6.33 -17.98
CA LEU A 69 -3.53 -6.23 -16.74
C LEU A 69 -5.03 -6.56 -16.91
N LYS A 70 -5.58 -6.54 -18.14
CA LYS A 70 -6.98 -6.94 -18.36
C LYS A 70 -7.25 -8.36 -17.85
N LYS A 71 -6.34 -9.31 -18.12
CA LYS A 71 -6.47 -10.70 -17.66
C LYS A 71 -6.35 -10.81 -16.15
N VAL A 72 -5.44 -10.05 -15.55
CA VAL A 72 -5.22 -10.01 -14.09
C VAL A 72 -6.49 -9.55 -13.37
N PHE A 73 -7.12 -8.50 -13.89
CA PHE A 73 -8.35 -7.93 -13.34
C PHE A 73 -9.64 -8.59 -13.84
N GLY A 74 -9.57 -9.61 -14.70
CA GLY A 74 -10.73 -10.34 -15.21
C GLY A 74 -11.65 -9.49 -16.09
N VAL A 75 -11.08 -8.60 -16.90
CA VAL A 75 -11.78 -7.68 -17.81
C VAL A 75 -11.35 -7.85 -19.27
N ASP A 76 -10.68 -8.95 -19.62
CA ASP A 76 -10.23 -9.28 -20.97
C ASP A 76 -11.38 -9.40 -21.99
N ARG A 77 -12.58 -9.76 -21.52
CA ARG A 77 -13.81 -9.86 -22.34
C ARG A 77 -14.87 -8.80 -22.06
N ALA A 78 -14.65 -7.95 -21.04
CA ALA A 78 -15.64 -6.96 -20.66
C ALA A 78 -15.51 -5.72 -21.55
N PRO A 79 -16.60 -5.16 -22.11
CA PRO A 79 -16.53 -3.86 -22.76
C PRO A 79 -16.16 -2.78 -21.73
N ARG A 80 -15.48 -1.71 -22.16
CA ARG A 80 -14.98 -0.63 -21.28
C ARG A 80 -16.04 -0.11 -20.30
N ALA A 81 -17.27 0.08 -20.77
CA ALA A 81 -18.41 0.54 -19.96
C ALA A 81 -18.86 -0.43 -18.85
N ALA A 82 -18.56 -1.72 -18.96
CA ALA A 82 -18.92 -2.73 -17.96
C ALA A 82 -17.78 -3.03 -16.96
N MET A 83 -16.54 -2.66 -17.28
CA MET A 83 -15.35 -3.04 -16.50
C MET A 83 -15.45 -2.58 -15.03
N LEU A 84 -15.96 -1.38 -14.76
CA LEU A 84 -16.09 -0.82 -13.40
C LEU A 84 -16.97 -1.68 -12.46
N LYS A 85 -17.88 -2.49 -13.03
CA LYS A 85 -18.76 -3.40 -12.27
C LYS A 85 -18.14 -4.78 -12.04
N MET A 86 -17.00 -5.08 -12.67
CA MET A 86 -16.35 -6.38 -12.54
C MET A 86 -15.68 -6.50 -11.17
N PRO A 87 -15.91 -7.59 -10.40
CA PRO A 87 -15.54 -7.65 -8.99
C PRO A 87 -14.05 -7.40 -8.70
N LYS A 88 -13.16 -7.97 -9.52
CA LYS A 88 -11.71 -7.81 -9.35
C LYS A 88 -11.25 -6.39 -9.70
N PHE A 89 -11.72 -5.85 -10.82
CA PHE A 89 -11.34 -4.52 -11.31
C PHE A 89 -11.96 -3.40 -10.46
N GLY A 90 -13.28 -3.39 -10.30
CA GLY A 90 -14.00 -2.43 -9.45
C GLY A 90 -13.56 -2.52 -7.99
N GLY A 91 -13.30 -3.73 -7.49
CA GLY A 91 -12.74 -3.93 -6.15
C GLY A 91 -11.31 -3.40 -6.02
N HIS A 92 -10.48 -3.44 -7.07
CA HIS A 92 -9.15 -2.83 -7.05
C HIS A 92 -9.21 -1.30 -7.05
N ILE A 93 -10.12 -0.71 -7.85
CA ILE A 93 -10.39 0.73 -7.86
C ILE A 93 -10.76 1.22 -6.46
N LEU A 94 -11.70 0.51 -5.78
CA LEU A 94 -12.08 0.84 -4.42
C LEU A 94 -10.89 0.79 -3.46
N ARG A 95 -10.12 -0.30 -3.46
CA ARG A 95 -8.95 -0.45 -2.58
C ARG A 95 -7.88 0.61 -2.84
N PHE A 96 -7.65 0.98 -4.10
CA PHE A 96 -6.67 2.01 -4.45
C PHE A 96 -7.14 3.40 -3.98
N TYR A 97 -8.42 3.71 -4.19
CA TYR A 97 -9.03 4.93 -3.66
C TYR A 97 -8.90 5.02 -2.13
N GLU A 98 -9.26 3.95 -1.41
CA GLU A 98 -9.15 3.88 0.06
C GLU A 98 -7.69 3.99 0.53
N PHE A 99 -6.76 3.37 -0.19
CA PHE A 99 -5.32 3.50 0.07
C PHE A 99 -4.86 4.97 -0.02
N MET A 100 -5.26 5.68 -1.08
CA MET A 100 -4.91 7.11 -1.26
C MET A 100 -5.60 8.01 -0.23
N GLU A 101 -6.85 7.73 0.11
CA GLU A 101 -7.61 8.46 1.13
C GLU A 101 -6.93 8.32 2.51
N GLN A 102 -6.60 7.10 2.92
CA GLN A 102 -5.91 6.84 4.17
C GLN A 102 -4.50 7.45 4.17
N LEU A 103 -3.75 7.31 3.08
CA LEU A 103 -2.38 7.80 2.99
C LEU A 103 -2.31 9.32 3.03
N THR A 104 -3.16 10.03 2.27
CA THR A 104 -3.21 11.49 2.31
C THR A 104 -3.70 12.01 3.67
N SER A 105 -4.65 11.33 4.32
CA SER A 105 -5.11 11.66 5.67
C SER A 105 -4.02 11.47 6.73
N MET A 106 -3.28 10.35 6.69
CA MET A 106 -2.16 10.12 7.61
C MET A 106 -1.05 11.15 7.43
N LEU A 107 -0.75 11.54 6.20
CA LEU A 107 0.32 12.51 5.93
C LEU A 107 -0.10 13.94 6.27
N GLY A 108 -1.25 14.39 5.77
CA GLY A 108 -1.64 15.81 5.81
C GLY A 108 -2.64 16.21 6.90
N THR A 109 -3.27 15.26 7.59
CA THR A 109 -4.20 15.53 8.69
C THR A 109 -3.62 15.10 10.05
N SER A 110 -3.30 13.82 10.22
CA SER A 110 -2.85 13.30 11.53
C SER A 110 -1.33 13.36 11.75
N GLU A 111 -0.55 13.68 10.71
CA GLU A 111 0.92 13.64 10.73
C GLU A 111 1.48 12.28 11.20
N ASN A 112 0.73 11.20 10.97
CA ASN A 112 1.14 9.83 11.28
C ASN A 112 2.07 9.28 10.18
N LEU A 113 3.29 9.85 10.11
CA LEU A 113 4.27 9.53 9.07
C LEU A 113 4.73 8.06 9.13
N THR A 114 4.83 7.51 10.34
CA THR A 114 5.16 6.10 10.56
C THR A 114 4.06 5.19 9.99
N GLY A 115 2.79 5.48 10.28
CA GLY A 115 1.65 4.74 9.75
C GLY A 115 1.54 4.83 8.23
N ALA A 116 1.76 6.02 7.66
CA ALA A 116 1.80 6.23 6.21
C ALA A 116 2.85 5.34 5.54
N TRP A 117 4.09 5.34 6.07
CA TRP A 117 5.16 4.52 5.53
C TRP A 117 4.90 3.02 5.67
N GLN A 118 4.38 2.60 6.83
CA GLN A 118 4.00 1.21 7.08
C GLN A 118 2.89 0.74 6.14
N LEU A 119 1.87 1.57 5.87
CA LEU A 119 0.77 1.25 4.96
C LEU A 119 1.29 0.98 3.54
N VAL A 120 2.11 1.88 3.00
CA VAL A 120 2.67 1.76 1.65
C VAL A 120 3.52 0.50 1.53
N ARG A 121 4.40 0.25 2.50
CA ARG A 121 5.24 -0.95 2.50
C ARG A 121 4.44 -2.23 2.75
N LYS A 122 3.40 -2.22 3.60
CA LYS A 122 2.50 -3.37 3.81
C LYS A 122 1.77 -3.71 2.52
N THR A 123 1.32 -2.70 1.80
CA THR A 123 0.65 -2.84 0.51
C THR A 123 1.59 -3.45 -0.53
N GLY A 124 2.82 -2.94 -0.68
CA GLY A 124 3.82 -3.53 -1.59
C GLY A 124 4.14 -5.00 -1.26
N ARG A 125 4.35 -5.36 0.01
CA ARG A 125 4.54 -6.76 0.44
C ARG A 125 3.34 -7.65 0.10
N SER A 126 2.12 -7.16 0.31
CA SER A 126 0.89 -7.93 0.05
C SER A 126 0.75 -8.31 -1.43
N HIS A 127 1.23 -7.45 -2.33
CA HIS A 127 1.17 -7.69 -3.77
C HIS A 127 2.05 -8.86 -4.25
N VAL A 128 3.01 -9.35 -3.46
CA VAL A 128 3.77 -10.58 -3.76
C VAL A 128 2.84 -11.79 -3.91
N ARG A 129 1.69 -11.79 -3.23
CA ARG A 129 0.67 -12.85 -3.36
C ARG A 129 -0.05 -12.86 -4.71
N GLN A 130 0.12 -11.82 -5.53
CA GLN A 130 -0.43 -11.78 -6.88
C GLN A 130 0.53 -12.49 -7.84
N GLY A 131 0.20 -13.72 -8.24
CA GLY A 131 1.10 -14.55 -9.06
C GLY A 131 1.57 -13.89 -10.35
N PHE A 132 0.75 -13.02 -10.96
CA PHE A 132 1.17 -12.21 -12.11
C PHE A 132 2.34 -11.28 -11.77
N LEU A 133 2.27 -10.54 -10.67
CA LEU A 133 3.35 -9.66 -10.24
C LEU A 133 4.55 -10.46 -9.75
N GLU A 134 4.34 -11.56 -9.02
CA GLU A 134 5.44 -12.42 -8.57
C GLU A 134 6.35 -12.83 -9.74
N GLN A 135 5.74 -13.19 -10.88
CA GLN A 135 6.41 -13.65 -12.09
C GLN A 135 6.93 -12.51 -12.97
N ASN A 136 6.17 -11.43 -13.14
CA ASN A 136 6.45 -10.42 -14.18
C ASN A 136 6.96 -9.08 -13.62
N GLN A 137 6.86 -8.80 -12.32
CA GLN A 137 7.42 -7.58 -11.73
C GLN A 137 8.95 -7.62 -11.84
N ASN A 138 9.53 -6.67 -12.56
CA ASN A 138 10.96 -6.62 -12.82
C ASN A 138 11.42 -5.16 -13.00
N GLN A 139 12.31 -4.69 -12.12
CA GLN A 139 12.85 -3.32 -12.22
C GLN A 139 13.64 -3.07 -13.51
N MET A 140 14.15 -4.12 -14.16
CA MET A 140 14.93 -4.01 -15.41
C MET A 140 14.06 -4.05 -16.67
N GLU A 141 12.78 -4.39 -16.56
CA GLU A 141 11.89 -4.60 -17.71
C GLU A 141 10.55 -3.87 -17.52
N LYS A 142 9.70 -4.37 -16.62
CA LYS A 142 8.41 -3.77 -16.29
C LYS A 142 8.21 -3.69 -14.79
N ASN A 143 8.26 -2.48 -14.26
CA ASN A 143 7.77 -2.18 -12.92
C ASN A 143 6.28 -1.79 -13.01
N TYR A 144 5.37 -2.72 -12.69
CA TYR A 144 3.93 -2.47 -12.81
C TYR A 144 3.42 -1.41 -11.83
N PHE A 145 4.07 -1.22 -10.68
CA PHE A 145 3.74 -0.11 -9.77
C PHE A 145 4.07 1.23 -10.42
N GLU A 146 5.24 1.34 -11.05
CA GLU A 146 5.64 2.53 -11.79
C GLU A 146 4.72 2.77 -12.99
N ILE A 147 4.39 1.75 -13.79
CA ILE A 147 3.47 1.87 -14.93
C ILE A 147 2.12 2.43 -14.48
N VAL A 148 1.52 1.85 -13.43
CA VAL A 148 0.23 2.32 -12.91
C VAL A 148 0.35 3.76 -12.42
N ILE A 149 1.31 4.05 -11.54
CA ILE A 149 1.41 5.36 -10.89
C ILE A 149 1.85 6.46 -11.87
N ASN A 150 2.63 6.15 -12.92
CA ASN A 150 2.95 7.11 -13.97
C ASN A 150 1.70 7.57 -14.73
N VAL A 151 0.73 6.68 -14.97
CA VAL A 151 -0.56 7.11 -15.54
C VAL A 151 -1.33 7.99 -14.55
N PHE A 152 -1.26 7.72 -13.24
CA PHE A 152 -1.79 8.64 -12.23
C PHE A 152 -1.07 9.99 -12.23
N ILE A 153 0.25 10.04 -12.38
CA ILE A 153 0.99 11.31 -12.47
C ILE A 153 0.48 12.14 -13.65
N GLU A 154 0.32 11.52 -14.82
CA GLU A 154 -0.11 12.23 -16.03
C GLU A 154 -1.61 12.58 -16.04
N ARG A 155 -2.46 11.77 -15.42
CA ARG A 155 -3.92 11.94 -15.50
C ARG A 155 -4.57 12.50 -14.25
N LEU A 156 -4.06 12.23 -13.05
CA LEU A 156 -4.64 12.73 -11.80
C LEU A 156 -4.23 14.19 -11.51
N ILE A 157 -2.97 14.55 -11.79
CA ILE A 157 -2.45 15.89 -11.47
C ILE A 157 -3.26 17.00 -12.15
N PRO A 158 -3.67 16.90 -13.43
CA PRO A 158 -4.56 17.89 -14.04
C PRO A 158 -5.89 18.11 -13.30
N PHE A 159 -6.47 17.07 -12.68
CA PHE A 159 -7.67 17.24 -11.84
C PHE A 159 -7.32 17.95 -10.51
N LEU A 160 -6.20 17.59 -9.89
CA LEU A 160 -5.73 18.18 -8.64
C LEU A 160 -5.35 19.66 -8.78
N THR A 161 -4.88 20.07 -9.96
CA THR A 161 -4.55 21.46 -10.28
C THR A 161 -5.77 22.29 -10.68
N GLY A 162 -6.90 21.64 -10.96
CA GLY A 162 -8.10 22.28 -11.52
C GLY A 162 -7.97 22.61 -13.01
N GLU A 163 -6.96 22.07 -13.71
CA GLU A 163 -6.78 22.23 -15.16
C GLU A 163 -7.70 21.31 -15.96
N GLN A 164 -8.13 20.20 -15.35
CA GLN A 164 -9.10 19.26 -15.89
C GLN A 164 -10.26 19.07 -14.91
N GLU A 165 -11.49 19.03 -15.43
CA GLU A 165 -12.70 18.75 -14.67
C GLU A 165 -13.28 17.38 -15.09
N LEU A 166 -14.00 16.72 -14.19
CA LEU A 166 -14.75 15.50 -14.54
C LEU A 166 -15.80 15.85 -15.60
N PRO A 167 -16.00 15.00 -16.64
CA PRO A 167 -17.10 15.20 -17.58
C PRO A 167 -18.42 15.25 -16.82
N SER A 168 -19.17 16.35 -16.93
CA SER A 168 -20.45 16.45 -16.25
C SER A 168 -21.44 15.45 -16.86
N SER A 169 -22.05 14.62 -16.03
CA SER A 169 -23.01 13.58 -16.45
C SER A 169 -24.28 14.15 -17.12
N GLU A 170 -24.47 15.47 -17.13
CA GLU A 170 -25.69 16.12 -17.61
C GLU A 170 -25.48 17.36 -18.50
N GLY A 171 -24.29 17.57 -19.10
CA GLY A 171 -24.07 18.72 -19.99
C GLY A 171 -24.29 20.10 -19.35
N LYS A 172 -24.44 20.15 -18.02
CA LYS A 172 -24.42 21.37 -17.24
C LYS A 172 -22.96 21.77 -17.14
N GLU A 173 -22.62 22.93 -17.69
CA GLU A 173 -21.36 23.59 -17.38
C GLU A 173 -21.29 23.71 -15.85
N ASN A 174 -20.38 22.96 -15.22
CA ASN A 174 -20.03 23.22 -13.85
C ASN A 174 -19.47 24.64 -13.85
N LYS A 175 -20.21 25.58 -13.25
CA LYS A 175 -19.73 26.95 -13.08
C LYS A 175 -18.35 26.83 -12.44
N LYS A 176 -17.33 27.37 -13.10
CA LYS A 176 -15.96 27.49 -12.57
C LYS A 176 -15.99 28.28 -11.27
N VAL A 177 -16.33 27.62 -10.16
CA VAL A 177 -16.10 28.17 -8.83
C VAL A 177 -14.61 27.98 -8.60
N ARG A 178 -13.83 28.94 -9.11
CA ARG A 178 -12.44 29.11 -8.72
C ARG A 178 -12.44 29.47 -7.23
N PHE A 179 -12.44 28.46 -6.37
CA PHE A 179 -12.01 28.64 -5.00
C PHE A 179 -10.63 29.31 -5.04
N ALA A 180 -10.41 30.28 -4.16
CA ALA A 180 -9.12 30.95 -4.03
C ALA A 180 -8.05 29.88 -3.78
N GLN A 181 -7.31 29.52 -4.83
CA GLN A 181 -6.34 28.45 -4.77
C GLN A 181 -5.05 29.01 -4.18
N ASN A 182 -4.76 28.65 -2.93
CA ASN A 182 -3.55 29.12 -2.22
C ASN A 182 -2.25 28.48 -2.75
N TYR A 183 -2.35 27.49 -3.64
CA TYR A 183 -1.22 26.77 -4.21
C TYR A 183 -1.15 26.96 -5.72
N THR A 184 0.01 27.32 -6.24
CA THR A 184 0.24 27.38 -7.69
C THR A 184 0.16 25.99 -8.32
N THR A 185 -0.20 25.91 -9.61
CA THR A 185 -0.18 24.66 -10.40
C THR A 185 1.16 23.94 -10.29
N SER A 186 2.28 24.67 -10.35
CA SER A 186 3.63 24.10 -10.21
C SER A 186 3.82 23.44 -8.85
N GLN A 187 3.44 24.13 -7.75
CA GLN A 187 3.55 23.56 -6.40
C GLN A 187 2.76 22.25 -6.27
N ILE A 188 1.54 22.22 -6.78
CA ILE A 188 0.71 21.01 -6.75
C ILE A 188 1.39 19.89 -7.55
N THR A 189 1.80 20.19 -8.77
CA THR A 189 2.46 19.22 -9.67
C THR A 189 3.72 18.63 -9.04
N ASP A 190 4.61 19.47 -8.52
CA ASP A 190 5.89 19.04 -7.98
C ASP A 190 5.72 18.20 -6.72
N VAL A 191 4.82 18.62 -5.81
CA VAL A 191 4.52 17.89 -4.57
C VAL A 191 3.88 16.53 -4.85
N TRP A 192 2.90 16.47 -5.74
CA TRP A 192 2.26 15.22 -6.12
C TRP A 192 3.21 14.26 -6.84
N LYS A 193 4.09 14.76 -7.72
CA LYS A 193 5.15 13.94 -8.35
C LYS A 193 6.11 13.36 -7.31
N LYS A 194 6.60 14.16 -6.35
CA LYS A 194 7.45 13.66 -5.25
C LYS A 194 6.75 12.57 -4.44
N PHE A 195 5.50 12.80 -4.08
CA PHE A 195 4.69 11.87 -3.31
C PHE A 195 4.47 10.54 -4.04
N LEU A 196 3.99 10.59 -5.28
CA LEU A 196 3.70 9.40 -6.08
C LEU A 196 4.97 8.60 -6.43
N ASN A 197 6.09 9.27 -6.72
CA ASN A 197 7.38 8.61 -6.88
C ASN A 197 7.89 7.95 -5.60
N THR A 198 7.62 8.56 -4.43
CA THR A 198 7.91 7.93 -3.14
C THR A 198 7.07 6.68 -2.94
N VAL A 199 5.78 6.71 -3.30
CA VAL A 199 4.91 5.53 -3.26
C VAL A 199 5.46 4.41 -4.16
N ILE A 200 5.84 4.72 -5.42
CA ILE A 200 6.45 3.75 -6.34
C ILE A 200 7.67 3.09 -5.69
N SER A 201 8.63 3.89 -5.21
CA SER A 201 9.88 3.36 -4.62
C SER A 201 9.59 2.43 -3.44
N GLN A 202 8.72 2.84 -2.51
CA GLN A 202 8.46 2.09 -1.29
C GLN A 202 7.64 0.81 -1.54
N MET A 203 6.70 0.84 -2.48
CA MET A 203 5.98 -0.36 -2.90
C MET A 203 6.92 -1.33 -3.61
N THR A 204 7.74 -0.83 -4.54
CA THR A 204 8.70 -1.64 -5.30
C THR A 204 9.71 -2.31 -4.37
N ASP A 205 10.38 -1.56 -3.49
CA ASP A 205 11.39 -2.10 -2.59
C ASP A 205 10.81 -3.13 -1.60
N SER A 206 9.62 -2.85 -1.08
CA SER A 206 8.97 -3.75 -0.13
C SER A 206 8.47 -5.03 -0.81
N PHE A 207 7.99 -4.94 -2.05
CA PHE A 207 7.64 -6.09 -2.88
C PHE A 207 8.87 -6.96 -3.16
N GLU A 208 9.97 -6.36 -3.63
CA GLU A 208 11.18 -7.10 -4.00
C GLU A 208 11.81 -7.83 -2.80
N LEU A 209 11.90 -7.13 -1.67
CA LEU A 209 12.42 -7.71 -0.44
C LEU A 209 11.56 -8.91 0.03
N GLU A 210 10.24 -8.79 -0.04
CA GLU A 210 9.32 -9.84 0.37
C GLU A 210 9.33 -11.02 -0.60
N ARG A 211 9.37 -10.77 -1.91
CA ARG A 211 9.51 -11.80 -2.95
C ARG A 211 10.80 -12.59 -2.79
N ALA A 212 11.93 -11.92 -2.56
CA ALA A 212 13.21 -12.57 -2.33
C ALA A 212 13.18 -13.47 -1.07
N LYS A 213 12.55 -13.00 0.01
CA LYS A 213 12.36 -13.79 1.24
C LYS A 213 11.51 -15.04 0.99
N GLN A 214 10.42 -14.94 0.24
CA GLN A 214 9.57 -16.09 -0.08
C GLN A 214 10.30 -17.12 -0.95
N LYS A 215 11.02 -16.69 -1.99
CA LYS A 215 11.85 -17.58 -2.83
C LYS A 215 12.96 -18.27 -2.03
N SER A 216 13.65 -17.53 -1.17
CA SER A 216 14.67 -18.10 -0.28
C SER A 216 14.08 -19.13 0.69
N ALA A 217 12.95 -18.82 1.32
CA ALA A 217 12.28 -19.75 2.22
C ALA A 217 11.79 -21.03 1.51
N GLN A 218 11.30 -20.91 0.27
CA GLN A 218 10.93 -22.06 -0.57
C GLN A 218 12.15 -22.91 -0.94
N THR A 219 13.28 -22.27 -1.29
CA THR A 219 14.53 -22.97 -1.63
C THR A 219 15.08 -23.73 -0.43
N THR A 220 15.11 -23.11 0.76
CA THR A 220 15.52 -23.78 2.00
C THR A 220 14.61 -24.95 2.37
N LYS A 221 13.30 -24.84 2.10
CA LYS A 221 12.34 -25.95 2.26
C LYS A 221 12.62 -27.11 1.32
N ALA A 222 12.98 -26.83 0.07
CA ALA A 222 13.29 -27.84 -0.93
C ALA A 222 14.64 -28.55 -0.65
N LEU A 223 15.64 -27.83 -0.15
CA LEU A 223 16.98 -28.38 0.13
C LEU A 223 17.06 -29.19 1.43
N ALA A 224 16.22 -28.91 2.42
CA ALA A 224 16.24 -29.60 3.71
C ALA A 224 14.82 -29.95 4.20
N PRO A 225 14.05 -30.77 3.46
CA PRO A 225 12.66 -31.07 3.78
C PRO A 225 12.51 -31.69 5.18
N HIS A 226 13.47 -32.53 5.58
CA HIS A 226 13.52 -33.20 6.89
C HIS A 226 13.51 -32.19 8.05
N GLN A 227 14.24 -31.07 7.92
CA GLN A 227 14.29 -30.03 8.95
C GLN A 227 12.94 -29.34 9.14
N HIS A 228 12.18 -29.12 8.06
CA HIS A 228 10.85 -28.52 8.15
C HIS A 228 9.81 -29.46 8.72
N ILE A 229 9.91 -30.77 8.44
CA ILE A 229 9.07 -31.80 9.06
C ILE A 229 9.33 -31.83 10.58
N GLU A 230 10.60 -31.92 11.01
CA GLU A 230 10.95 -31.91 12.43
C GLU A 230 10.50 -30.63 13.15
N ILE A 231 10.64 -29.45 12.53
CA ILE A 231 10.18 -28.19 13.11
C ILE A 231 8.64 -28.15 13.19
N SER A 232 7.95 -28.64 12.15
CA SER A 232 6.49 -28.78 12.13
C SER A 232 5.99 -29.69 13.26
N GLU A 233 6.63 -30.85 13.43
CA GLU A 233 6.30 -31.81 14.49
C GLU A 233 6.58 -31.23 15.88
N ARG A 234 7.72 -30.56 16.08
CA ARG A 234 8.02 -29.85 17.34
C ARG A 234 6.99 -28.76 17.65
N LYS A 235 6.53 -27.99 16.64
CA LYS A 235 5.46 -26.99 16.83
C LYS A 235 4.14 -27.64 17.21
N LYS A 236 3.74 -28.72 16.52
CA LYS A 236 2.52 -29.48 16.85
C LYS A 236 2.59 -30.02 18.28
N LYS A 237 3.72 -30.59 18.69
CA LYS A 237 3.94 -31.10 20.04
C LYS A 237 3.79 -29.99 21.10
N ARG A 238 4.36 -28.80 20.87
CA ARG A 238 4.21 -27.65 21.78
C ARG A 238 2.78 -27.12 21.87
N VAL A 239 2.03 -27.12 20.77
CA VAL A 239 0.61 -26.71 20.78
C VAL A 239 -0.23 -27.72 21.55
N ALA A 240 0.00 -29.01 21.33
CA ALA A 240 -0.66 -30.08 22.07
C ALA A 240 -0.31 -30.04 23.57
N GLU A 241 0.96 -29.81 23.94
CA GLU A 241 1.38 -29.62 25.33
C GLU A 241 0.63 -28.45 25.98
N LYS A 242 0.56 -27.29 25.32
CA LYS A 242 -0.19 -26.12 25.81
C LYS A 242 -1.70 -26.39 25.93
N GLN A 243 -2.30 -27.08 24.97
CA GLN A 243 -3.72 -27.48 25.06
C GLN A 243 -3.94 -28.45 26.24
N SER A 244 -3.03 -29.40 26.45
CA SER A 244 -3.12 -30.32 27.57
C SER A 244 -2.92 -29.64 28.92
N GLU A 245 -2.08 -28.60 29.02
CA GLU A 245 -1.93 -27.79 30.24
C GLU A 245 -3.22 -27.02 30.56
N ILE A 246 -3.90 -26.49 29.53
CA ILE A 246 -5.19 -25.80 29.68
C ILE A 246 -6.28 -26.81 30.09
N GLU A 247 -6.36 -27.98 29.45
CA GLU A 247 -7.33 -29.02 29.80
C GLU A 247 -7.11 -29.57 31.23
N ASN A 248 -5.86 -29.71 31.67
CA ASN A 248 -5.53 -30.17 33.02
C ASN A 248 -5.74 -29.11 34.12
N THR A 249 -5.81 -27.82 33.76
CA THR A 249 -6.07 -26.73 34.72
C THR A 249 -7.51 -26.20 34.67
N ALA A 250 -8.29 -26.55 33.64
CA ALA A 250 -9.67 -26.10 33.46
C ALA A 250 -10.73 -26.89 34.26
N VAL A 251 -10.35 -27.92 35.03
CA VAL A 251 -11.30 -28.74 35.82
C VAL A 251 -11.71 -28.07 37.16
N SER A 252 -11.60 -26.75 37.29
CA SER A 252 -11.87 -26.10 38.60
C SER A 252 -12.61 -24.77 38.58
N ASN A 253 -13.28 -24.36 37.50
CA ASN A 253 -14.23 -23.25 37.59
C ASN A 253 -15.39 -23.38 36.58
N GLU A 254 -16.62 -23.32 37.12
CA GLU A 254 -17.90 -23.39 36.42
C GLU A 254 -18.09 -22.27 35.36
N PRO A 255 -18.93 -22.52 34.33
CA PRO A 255 -19.01 -21.71 33.13
C PRO A 255 -19.88 -20.46 33.35
N LYS A 256 -19.30 -19.26 33.22
CA LYS A 256 -20.06 -18.02 33.05
C LYS A 256 -19.98 -17.55 31.60
N ALA A 257 -21.15 -17.62 30.95
CA ALA A 257 -21.66 -16.88 29.79
C ALA A 257 -20.63 -16.38 28.75
N GLN A 258 -20.72 -16.98 27.56
CA GLN A 258 -20.04 -16.60 26.33
C GLN A 258 -20.41 -15.17 25.90
N GLU A 259 -19.49 -14.22 26.06
CA GLU A 259 -19.46 -13.01 25.24
C GLU A 259 -18.79 -13.37 23.90
N GLN A 260 -19.60 -13.47 22.84
CA GLN A 260 -19.14 -13.59 21.47
C GLN A 260 -18.46 -12.28 21.06
N MET A 261 -17.13 -12.21 21.18
CA MET A 261 -16.35 -11.22 20.43
C MET A 261 -15.96 -11.82 19.08
N PHE A 262 -16.69 -11.40 18.07
CA PHE A 262 -16.41 -11.63 16.67
C PHE A 262 -15.20 -10.74 16.29
N GLU A 263 -13.99 -11.28 16.31
CA GLU A 263 -12.80 -10.60 15.80
C GLU A 263 -12.71 -10.78 14.27
N ASP A 264 -13.15 -9.73 13.58
CA ASP A 264 -12.98 -9.44 12.15
C ASP A 264 -11.50 -9.49 11.72
N PRO A 265 -11.14 -10.26 10.68
CA PRO A 265 -9.82 -10.21 10.08
C PRO A 265 -9.80 -9.15 8.97
N PHE A 266 -9.57 -7.89 9.33
CA PHE A 266 -9.14 -6.86 8.36
C PHE A 266 -8.04 -7.37 7.43
#